data_AF-A0A7M7N399-F1
#
_entry.id   AF-A0A7M7N399-F1
#
_cell.length_a   1.000
_cell.length_b   1.000
_cell.length_c   1.000
_cell.angle_alpha   90.00
_cell.angle_beta   90.00
_cell.angle_gamma   90.00
#
_symmetry.space_group_name_H-M   'P 1'
#
loop_
_entity.id
_entity.type
_entity.pdbx_description
1 polymer ?
#
loop_
_entity_poly.entity_id
_entity_poly.type
_entity_poly.pdbx_seq_one_letter_code
_entity_poly.pdbx_strand_id
1 'polypeptide(L)'
;MQTLGPHETFYDRSYRSKFDRDVTPIMMAAMYNEVDILRILMDRGDDVVKPHHPLCGCTTCLNRKEYDPLMHSLSIINAYRALCSEAYISLTSEDPILTAFLLSKELDGLCRTEKEFKTEYKELKQKCKMYASNLLDMCQNTEEVKTILKQAAISETEVKEQACHNPLENDKEDQNALPRLEMAIEYQQKQFVAHPHCQHHLSTLWYQGLPKIRLITHGGECVYKVCSSCT
;
A
#
# COMPACT_ATOMS: atom_id res chain seq x y z
N MET A 1 29.23 22.83 15.19
CA MET A 1 29.16 23.20 13.77
C MET A 1 29.43 21.94 12.96
N GLN A 2 28.41 21.35 12.36
CA GLN A 2 28.62 20.25 11.41
C GLN A 2 29.12 20.88 10.11
N THR A 3 30.35 20.56 9.72
CA THR A 3 30.94 21.02 8.46
C THR A 3 30.23 20.32 7.30
N LEU A 4 29.63 21.11 6.42
CA LEU A 4 29.06 20.65 5.16
C LEU A 4 30.17 19.92 4.37
N GLY A 5 29.88 18.71 3.90
CA GLY A 5 30.81 17.96 3.04
C GLY A 5 31.07 18.69 1.71
N PRO A 6 32.16 18.38 1.00
CA PRO A 6 32.46 19.01 -0.29
C PRO A 6 31.29 18.82 -1.27
N HIS A 7 30.93 19.88 -2.01
CA HIS A 7 29.94 19.87 -3.09
C HIS A 7 30.47 19.06 -4.29
N GLU A 8 30.67 17.76 -4.14
CA GLU A 8 31.03 16.91 -5.27
C GLU A 8 29.81 16.68 -6.16
N THR A 9 29.77 17.39 -7.28
CA THR A 9 29.05 17.11 -8.54
C THR A 9 27.56 16.73 -8.46
N PHE A 10 26.84 17.09 -7.40
CA PHE A 10 25.38 16.96 -7.39
C PHE A 10 24.79 17.85 -8.51
N TYR A 11 24.20 17.22 -9.54
CA TYR A 11 23.49 17.86 -10.65
C TYR A 11 24.34 18.71 -11.62
N ASP A 12 25.60 18.34 -11.91
CA ASP A 12 26.49 19.08 -12.83
C ASP A 12 25.85 19.35 -14.22
N ARG A 13 25.39 20.59 -14.48
CA ARG A 13 24.69 21.01 -15.71
C ARG A 13 25.53 20.96 -17.00
N SER A 14 26.81 20.56 -16.95
CA SER A 14 27.69 20.46 -18.12
C SER A 14 27.19 19.51 -19.23
N TYR A 15 26.31 18.55 -18.89
CA TYR A 15 25.73 17.56 -19.81
C TYR A 15 24.25 17.85 -20.11
N ARG A 16 23.89 18.06 -21.39
CA ARG A 16 22.48 18.24 -21.83
C ARG A 16 21.77 16.88 -21.96
N SER A 17 21.31 16.32 -20.84
CA SER A 17 20.39 15.18 -20.84
C SER A 17 18.96 15.62 -21.19
N LYS A 18 18.19 14.75 -21.87
CA LYS A 18 16.74 14.95 -22.08
C LYS A 18 15.91 14.54 -20.86
N PHE A 19 16.51 13.85 -19.90
CA PHE A 19 15.86 13.36 -18.67
C PHE A 19 16.35 14.12 -17.45
N ASP A 20 15.49 14.21 -16.45
CA ASP A 20 15.84 14.76 -15.15
C ASP A 20 16.93 13.90 -14.49
N ARG A 21 17.88 14.54 -13.81
CA ARG A 21 19.14 13.91 -13.35
C ARG A 21 18.95 13.05 -12.11
N ASP A 22 17.85 13.28 -11.40
CA ASP A 22 17.38 12.55 -10.23
C ASP A 22 16.61 11.27 -10.59
N VAL A 23 16.28 11.06 -11.86
CA VAL A 23 15.53 9.90 -12.33
C VAL A 23 16.46 8.82 -12.87
N THR A 24 16.46 7.66 -12.21
CA THR A 24 17.23 6.49 -12.66
C THR A 24 16.48 5.70 -13.75
N PRO A 25 17.16 4.84 -14.52
CA PRO A 25 16.50 3.98 -15.51
C PRO A 25 15.42 3.07 -14.91
N ILE A 26 15.65 2.52 -13.71
CA ILE A 26 14.66 1.69 -13.02
C ILE A 26 13.44 2.51 -12.55
N MET A 27 13.66 3.75 -12.10
CA MET A 27 12.55 4.65 -11.77
C MET A 27 11.69 4.94 -13.00
N MET A 28 12.31 5.21 -14.15
CA MET A 28 11.58 5.40 -15.41
C MET A 28 10.78 4.16 -15.79
N ALA A 29 11.41 2.98 -15.80
CA ALA A 29 10.71 1.73 -16.12
C ALA A 29 9.51 1.50 -15.20
N ALA A 30 9.65 1.79 -13.90
CA ALA A 30 8.56 1.72 -12.92
C ALA A 30 7.45 2.72 -13.24
N MET A 31 7.79 3.98 -13.49
CA MET A 31 6.83 5.05 -13.79
C MET A 31 5.97 4.75 -15.03
N TYR A 32 6.52 4.02 -16.01
CA TYR A 32 5.79 3.58 -17.21
C TYR A 32 5.12 2.20 -17.06
N ASN A 33 5.25 1.54 -15.90
CA ASN A 33 4.73 0.18 -15.66
C ASN A 33 5.25 -0.89 -16.64
N GLU A 34 6.51 -0.76 -17.11
CA GLU A 34 7.12 -1.69 -18.06
C GLU A 34 7.75 -2.90 -17.34
N VAL A 35 6.96 -3.95 -17.12
CA VAL A 35 7.32 -5.13 -16.31
C VAL A 35 8.59 -5.83 -16.81
N ASP A 36 8.74 -6.00 -18.13
CA ASP A 36 9.88 -6.72 -18.69
C ASP A 36 11.20 -5.95 -18.51
N ILE A 37 11.15 -4.62 -18.68
CA ILE A 37 12.31 -3.75 -18.46
C ILE A 37 12.67 -3.74 -16.97
N LEU A 38 11.67 -3.63 -16.09
CA LEU A 38 11.88 -3.69 -14.64
C LEU A 38 12.60 -4.98 -14.22
N ARG A 39 12.13 -6.14 -14.69
CA ARG A 39 12.77 -7.43 -14.39
C ARG A 39 14.23 -7.46 -14.84
N ILE A 40 14.50 -7.03 -16.08
CA ILE A 40 15.87 -6.98 -16.61
C ILE A 40 16.80 -6.09 -15.77
N LEU A 41 16.29 -4.97 -15.25
CA LEU A 41 17.06 -4.07 -14.39
C LEU A 41 17.25 -4.65 -12.98
N MET A 42 16.19 -5.21 -12.39
CA MET A 42 16.23 -5.87 -11.08
C MET A 42 17.15 -7.09 -11.07
N ASP A 43 17.18 -7.89 -12.14
CA ASP A 43 18.10 -9.03 -12.30
C ASP A 43 19.58 -8.62 -12.29
N ARG A 44 19.87 -7.35 -12.62
CA ARG A 44 21.21 -6.76 -12.55
C ARG A 44 21.54 -6.16 -11.18
N GLY A 45 20.57 -6.15 -10.26
CA GLY A 45 20.70 -5.59 -8.92
C GLY A 45 20.33 -4.11 -8.82
N ASP A 46 19.67 -3.52 -9.83
CA ASP A 46 19.12 -2.17 -9.71
C ASP A 46 17.84 -2.20 -8.85
N ASP A 47 17.68 -1.21 -7.98
CA ASP A 47 16.52 -1.07 -7.10
C ASP A 47 16.10 0.40 -6.93
N VAL A 48 14.82 0.67 -6.67
CA VAL A 48 14.36 2.05 -6.39
C VAL A 48 14.58 2.35 -4.92
N VAL A 49 15.55 3.22 -4.66
CA VAL A 49 15.87 3.65 -3.29
C VAL A 49 14.72 4.46 -2.69
N LYS A 50 14.22 4.02 -1.54
CA LYS A 50 13.20 4.79 -0.80
C LYS A 50 13.77 6.14 -0.36
N PRO A 51 13.13 7.27 -0.74
CA PRO A 51 13.62 8.58 -0.37
C PRO A 51 13.47 8.82 1.14
N HIS A 52 14.35 9.63 1.70
CA HIS A 52 14.18 10.10 3.07
C HIS A 52 12.93 10.98 3.20
N HIS A 53 12.39 11.06 4.40
CA HIS A 53 11.29 11.97 4.70
C HIS A 53 11.66 13.43 4.35
N PRO A 54 10.73 14.26 3.80
CA PRO A 54 11.04 15.64 3.43
C PRO A 54 11.60 16.51 4.55
N LEU A 55 11.33 16.16 5.82
CA LEU A 55 11.88 16.85 7.00
C LEU A 55 13.19 16.27 7.53
N CYS A 56 13.84 15.35 6.79
CA CYS A 56 15.11 14.77 7.21
C CYS A 56 16.20 15.83 7.35
N GLY A 57 16.94 15.77 8.46
CA GLY A 57 18.05 16.66 8.80
C GLY A 57 19.44 16.01 8.64
N CYS A 58 19.56 14.92 7.88
CA CYS A 58 20.88 14.33 7.62
C CYS A 58 21.70 15.23 6.69
N THR A 59 23.02 15.12 6.75
CA THR A 59 23.96 15.95 5.96
C THR A 59 23.67 15.89 4.46
N THR A 60 23.36 14.71 3.92
CA THR A 60 23.03 14.53 2.50
C THR A 60 21.74 15.28 2.10
N CYS A 61 20.69 15.20 2.91
CA CYS A 61 19.43 15.91 2.63
C CYS A 61 19.60 17.43 2.78
N LEU A 62 20.33 17.89 3.79
CA LEU A 62 20.63 19.31 3.98
C LEU A 62 21.43 19.87 2.80
N ASN A 63 22.50 19.19 2.39
CA ASN A 63 23.31 19.60 1.24
C ASN A 63 22.50 19.67 -0.06
N ARG A 64 21.62 18.69 -0.32
CA ARG A 64 20.76 18.69 -1.51
C ARG A 64 19.77 19.86 -1.50
N LYS A 65 19.16 20.16 -0.36
CA LYS A 65 18.26 21.30 -0.20
C LYS A 65 18.97 22.64 -0.36
N GLU A 66 20.18 22.77 0.19
CA GLU A 66 20.98 24.00 0.06
C GLU A 66 21.42 24.24 -1.39
N TYR A 67 21.74 23.17 -2.12
CA TYR A 67 22.09 23.26 -3.54
C TYR A 67 20.89 23.65 -4.41
N ASP A 68 19.78 22.91 -4.32
CA ASP A 68 18.55 23.20 -5.06
C ASP A 68 17.33 22.59 -4.35
N PRO A 69 16.52 23.40 -3.65
CA PRO A 69 15.34 22.92 -2.93
C PRO A 69 14.29 22.27 -3.84
N LEU A 70 14.09 22.82 -5.04
CA LEU A 70 13.06 22.33 -5.97
C LEU A 70 13.45 20.96 -6.52
N MET A 71 14.71 20.82 -6.96
CA MET A 71 15.21 19.53 -7.45
C MET A 71 15.21 18.47 -6.34
N HIS A 72 15.44 18.86 -5.08
CA HIS A 72 15.31 17.93 -3.96
C HIS A 72 13.87 17.41 -3.79
N SER A 73 12.87 18.28 -3.82
CA SER A 73 11.46 17.86 -3.75
C SER A 73 11.03 17.06 -4.99
N LEU A 74 11.52 17.41 -6.19
CA LEU A 74 11.26 16.63 -7.42
C LEU A 74 11.87 15.23 -7.34
N SER A 75 13.08 15.10 -6.79
CA SER A 75 13.71 13.79 -6.56
C SER A 75 12.89 12.89 -5.65
N ILE A 76 12.34 13.46 -4.57
CA ILE A 76 11.47 12.72 -3.64
C ILE A 76 10.20 12.27 -4.37
N ILE A 77 9.51 13.17 -5.09
CA ILE A 77 8.25 12.81 -5.74
C ILE A 77 8.45 11.81 -6.88
N ASN A 78 9.54 11.92 -7.64
CA ASN A 78 9.88 10.97 -8.70
C ASN A 78 10.17 9.58 -8.12
N ALA A 79 10.87 9.50 -6.98
CA ALA A 79 11.06 8.23 -6.29
C ALA A 79 9.73 7.62 -5.83
N TYR A 80 8.81 8.42 -5.26
CA TYR A 80 7.48 7.93 -4.91
C TYR A 80 6.63 7.52 -6.13
N ARG A 81 6.75 8.22 -7.27
CA ARG A 81 6.08 7.80 -8.52
C ARG A 81 6.51 6.40 -8.95
N ALA A 82 7.79 6.08 -8.83
CA ALA A 82 8.33 4.76 -9.11
C ALA A 82 7.87 3.72 -8.06
N LEU A 83 7.98 4.02 -6.76
CA LEU A 83 7.59 3.10 -5.69
C LEU A 83 6.08 2.77 -5.68
N CYS A 84 5.24 3.70 -6.16
CA CYS A 84 3.80 3.51 -6.23
C CYS A 84 3.32 2.85 -7.54
N SER A 85 4.25 2.46 -8.41
CA SER A 85 3.94 1.71 -9.64
C SER A 85 3.35 0.35 -9.29
N GLU A 86 2.27 -0.03 -9.98
CA GLU A 86 1.64 -1.34 -9.82
C GLU A 86 2.59 -2.47 -10.20
N ALA A 87 3.32 -2.30 -11.32
CA ALA A 87 4.32 -3.24 -11.78
C ALA A 87 5.46 -3.40 -10.78
N TYR A 88 5.94 -2.29 -10.23
CA TYR A 88 7.02 -2.31 -9.24
C TYR A 88 6.59 -3.03 -7.96
N ILE A 89 5.47 -2.63 -7.35
CA ILE A 89 4.93 -3.27 -6.14
C ILE A 89 4.71 -4.76 -6.36
N SER A 90 4.17 -5.17 -7.52
CA SER A 90 3.93 -6.58 -7.85
C SER A 90 5.20 -7.42 -7.92
N LEU A 91 6.33 -6.83 -8.34
CA LEU A 91 7.59 -7.54 -8.50
C LEU A 91 8.42 -7.58 -7.22
N THR A 92 8.35 -6.53 -6.39
CA THR A 92 9.25 -6.38 -5.24
C THR A 92 8.61 -6.75 -3.90
N SER A 93 7.29 -6.77 -3.80
CA SER A 93 6.58 -6.92 -2.53
C SER A 93 6.09 -8.34 -2.30
N GLU A 94 6.31 -8.89 -1.11
CA GLU A 94 5.74 -10.17 -0.68
C GLU A 94 4.23 -10.09 -0.44
N ASP A 95 3.75 -8.99 0.17
CA ASP A 95 2.33 -8.67 0.32
C ASP A 95 1.99 -7.35 -0.40
N PRO A 96 1.63 -7.40 -1.69
CA PRO A 96 1.35 -6.21 -2.48
C PRO A 96 0.19 -5.35 -1.95
N ILE A 97 -0.81 -5.97 -1.32
CA ILE A 97 -1.97 -5.26 -0.77
C ILE A 97 -1.55 -4.47 0.47
N LEU A 98 -0.76 -5.08 1.37
CA LEU A 98 -0.22 -4.38 2.54
C LEU A 98 0.64 -3.20 2.12
N THR A 99 1.57 -3.43 1.19
CA THR A 99 2.48 -2.39 0.70
C THR A 99 1.71 -1.22 0.11
N ALA A 100 0.65 -1.48 -0.67
CA ALA A 100 -0.23 -0.43 -1.18
C ALA A 100 -0.94 0.36 -0.06
N PHE A 101 -1.39 -0.31 1.01
CA PHE A 101 -2.00 0.36 2.16
C PHE A 101 -1.00 1.26 2.89
N LEU A 102 0.20 0.74 3.17
CA LEU A 102 1.29 1.46 3.82
C LEU A 102 1.71 2.70 3.01
N LEU A 103 1.98 2.52 1.72
CA LEU A 103 2.33 3.63 0.81
C LEU A 103 1.24 4.69 0.77
N SER A 104 -0.03 4.29 0.72
CA SER A 104 -1.13 5.26 0.72
C SER A 104 -1.26 6.07 2.02
N LYS A 105 -0.87 5.50 3.17
CA LYS A 105 -0.84 6.20 4.48
C LYS A 105 0.37 7.13 4.55
N GLU A 106 1.53 6.68 4.07
CA GLU A 106 2.75 7.49 3.98
C GLU A 106 2.53 8.72 3.10
N LEU A 107 1.95 8.54 1.90
CA LEU A 107 1.60 9.63 0.99
C LEU A 107 0.58 10.61 1.58
N ASP A 108 -0.33 10.15 2.45
CA ASP A 108 -1.24 11.05 3.18
C ASP A 108 -0.48 11.96 4.16
N GLY A 109 0.56 11.44 4.83
CA GLY A 109 1.46 12.23 5.67
C GLY A 109 2.25 13.27 4.85
N LEU A 110 2.76 12.87 3.69
CA LEU A 110 3.48 13.76 2.77
C LEU A 110 2.59 14.89 2.24
N CYS A 111 1.33 14.60 1.89
CA CYS A 111 0.33 15.61 1.50
C CYS A 111 0.10 16.72 2.54
N ARG A 112 0.34 16.41 3.82
CA ARG A 112 0.18 17.37 4.94
C ARG A 112 1.47 18.18 5.16
N THR A 113 2.61 17.59 4.82
CA THR A 113 3.95 18.16 5.04
C THR A 113 4.36 19.09 3.91
N GLU A 114 4.33 18.61 2.65
CA GLU A 114 4.67 19.40 1.46
C GLU A 114 3.38 19.84 0.75
N LYS A 115 3.09 21.14 0.78
CA LYS A 115 1.80 21.67 0.29
C LYS A 115 1.83 21.94 -1.21
N GLU A 116 3.00 22.25 -1.74
CA GLU A 116 3.29 22.61 -3.12
C GLU A 116 2.99 21.46 -4.08
N PHE A 117 3.31 20.22 -3.68
CA PHE A 117 3.10 18.99 -4.46
C PHE A 117 1.96 18.11 -3.94
N LYS A 118 1.03 18.72 -3.19
CA LYS A 118 -0.06 18.00 -2.53
C LYS A 118 -0.97 17.27 -3.52
N THR A 119 -1.17 17.80 -4.71
CA THR A 119 -2.06 17.21 -5.72
C THR A 119 -1.48 15.90 -6.24
N GLU A 120 -0.20 15.90 -6.53
CA GLU A 120 0.56 14.78 -7.05
C GLU A 120 0.65 13.65 -6.00
N TYR A 121 0.91 13.98 -4.74
CA TYR A 121 0.87 12.98 -3.67
C TYR A 121 -0.53 12.37 -3.49
N LYS A 122 -1.60 13.16 -3.64
CA LYS A 122 -2.97 12.64 -3.60
C LYS A 122 -3.26 11.69 -4.76
N GLU A 123 -2.78 11.99 -5.96
CA GLU A 123 -2.92 11.12 -7.13
C GLU A 123 -2.20 9.80 -6.92
N LEU A 124 -0.95 9.83 -6.44
CA LEU A 124 -0.19 8.62 -6.10
C LEU A 124 -0.87 7.80 -5.01
N LYS A 125 -1.38 8.47 -3.98
CA LYS A 125 -2.15 7.83 -2.92
C LYS A 125 -3.35 7.10 -3.51
N GLN A 126 -4.09 7.76 -4.40
CA GLN A 126 -5.27 7.20 -5.03
C GLN A 126 -4.93 6.02 -5.96
N LYS A 127 -3.79 6.07 -6.67
CA LYS A 127 -3.28 4.91 -7.44
C LYS A 127 -3.04 3.70 -6.55
N CYS A 128 -2.36 3.87 -5.40
CA CYS A 128 -2.14 2.76 -4.46
C CYS A 128 -3.46 2.16 -3.94
N LYS A 129 -4.46 3.00 -3.62
CA LYS A 129 -5.77 2.52 -3.17
C LYS A 129 -6.51 1.72 -4.26
N MET A 130 -6.42 2.19 -5.50
CA MET A 130 -7.05 1.53 -6.64
C MET A 130 -6.36 0.20 -6.92
N TYR A 131 -5.02 0.16 -6.92
CA TYR A 131 -4.24 -1.06 -7.12
C TYR A 131 -4.67 -2.19 -6.17
N ALA A 132 -4.78 -1.91 -4.87
CA ALA A 132 -5.25 -2.92 -3.91
C ALA A 132 -6.69 -3.40 -4.19
N SER A 133 -7.55 -2.52 -4.69
CA SER A 133 -8.93 -2.87 -5.07
C SER A 133 -8.94 -3.71 -6.35
N ASN A 134 -8.09 -3.38 -7.32
CA ASN A 134 -7.92 -4.12 -8.57
C ASN A 134 -7.41 -5.53 -8.31
N LEU A 135 -6.47 -5.72 -7.38
CA LEU A 135 -6.01 -7.05 -6.98
C LEU A 135 -7.16 -7.91 -6.41
N LEU A 136 -8.08 -7.31 -5.65
CA LEU A 136 -9.26 -8.00 -5.13
C LEU A 136 -10.29 -8.32 -6.22
N ASP A 137 -10.35 -7.52 -7.28
CA ASP A 137 -11.20 -7.76 -8.46
C ASP A 137 -10.75 -8.99 -9.26
N MET A 138 -9.44 -9.33 -9.19
CA MET A 138 -8.88 -10.51 -9.85
C MET A 138 -9.25 -11.84 -9.17
N CYS A 139 -9.81 -11.83 -7.96
CA CYS A 139 -10.23 -13.05 -7.28
C CYS A 139 -11.39 -13.73 -8.01
N GLN A 140 -11.25 -15.03 -8.29
CA GLN A 140 -12.22 -15.80 -9.08
C GLN A 140 -13.24 -16.54 -8.22
N ASN A 141 -12.94 -16.73 -6.94
CA ASN A 141 -13.78 -17.51 -6.03
C ASN A 141 -13.78 -16.95 -4.60
N THR A 142 -14.72 -17.43 -3.78
CA THR A 142 -14.90 -16.98 -2.41
C THR A 142 -13.73 -17.35 -1.49
N GLU A 143 -13.02 -18.45 -1.75
CA GLU A 143 -11.88 -18.86 -0.92
C GLU A 143 -10.67 -17.95 -1.13
N GLU A 144 -10.40 -17.48 -2.35
CA GLU A 144 -9.39 -16.45 -2.62
C GLU A 144 -9.71 -15.14 -1.90
N VAL A 145 -10.96 -14.66 -2.03
CA VAL A 145 -11.41 -13.45 -1.33
C VAL A 145 -11.25 -13.60 0.18
N LYS A 146 -11.69 -14.74 0.74
CA LYS A 146 -11.56 -15.05 2.17
C LYS A 146 -10.09 -15.12 2.59
N THR A 147 -9.22 -15.69 1.77
CA THR A 147 -7.78 -15.78 2.05
C THR A 147 -7.17 -14.39 2.15
N ILE A 148 -7.44 -13.50 1.20
CA ILE A 148 -7.00 -12.09 1.26
C ILE A 148 -7.55 -11.40 2.51
N LEU A 149 -8.85 -11.52 2.78
CA LEU A 149 -9.47 -10.84 3.92
C LEU A 149 -9.00 -11.36 5.29
N LYS A 150 -8.53 -12.61 5.35
CA LYS A 150 -7.99 -13.24 6.57
C LYS A 150 -6.48 -13.12 6.73
N GLN A 151 -5.76 -12.67 5.70
CA GLN A 151 -4.32 -12.54 5.78
C GLN A 151 -3.93 -11.44 6.75
N ALA A 152 -3.35 -11.81 7.90
CA ALA A 152 -2.74 -10.85 8.82
C ALA A 152 -1.53 -10.15 8.18
N ALA A 153 -1.13 -9.01 8.73
CA ALA A 153 0.14 -8.42 8.34
C ALA A 153 1.26 -9.37 8.77
N ILE A 154 2.07 -9.82 7.84
CA ILE A 154 3.35 -10.43 8.19
C ILE A 154 4.19 -9.24 8.66
N SER A 155 4.25 -8.98 9.96
CA SER A 155 5.23 -7.99 10.44
C SER A 155 6.62 -8.58 10.18
N GLU A 156 7.56 -7.78 9.63
CA GLU A 156 8.97 -8.21 9.48
C GLU A 156 9.59 -8.67 10.82
N THR A 157 8.97 -8.32 11.94
CA THR A 157 9.26 -8.78 13.31
C THR A 157 8.75 -10.19 13.63
N GLU A 158 7.68 -10.68 13.01
CA GLU A 158 7.07 -11.98 13.32
C GLU A 158 7.83 -13.18 12.75
N VAL A 159 8.74 -12.97 11.78
CA VAL A 159 9.62 -14.04 11.27
C VAL A 159 10.54 -14.60 12.37
N LYS A 160 10.78 -13.85 13.46
CA LYS A 160 11.57 -14.32 14.60
C LYS A 160 10.73 -14.87 15.77
N GLU A 161 9.47 -14.48 15.89
CA GLU A 161 8.61 -14.93 17.01
C GLU A 161 7.73 -16.15 16.67
N GLN A 162 7.48 -16.41 15.38
CA GLN A 162 6.81 -17.66 14.95
C GLN A 162 7.69 -18.92 15.10
N ALA A 163 8.98 -18.76 15.42
CA ALA A 163 9.85 -19.87 15.81
C ALA A 163 9.71 -20.26 17.30
N CYS A 164 9.04 -19.45 18.14
CA CYS A 164 8.93 -19.69 19.58
C CYS A 164 7.51 -19.79 20.15
N HIS A 165 6.46 -19.61 19.34
CA HIS A 165 5.09 -19.93 19.78
C HIS A 165 4.71 -21.36 19.40
N ASN A 166 4.74 -22.24 20.39
CA ASN A 166 4.13 -23.57 20.32
C ASN A 166 2.65 -23.44 19.89
N PRO A 167 2.14 -24.23 18.93
CA PRO A 167 0.73 -24.21 18.52
C PRO A 167 -0.17 -24.98 19.50
N LEU A 168 0.12 -24.92 20.79
CA LEU A 168 -0.62 -25.62 21.83
C LEU A 168 -1.32 -24.62 22.74
N GLU A 169 -2.65 -24.65 22.63
CA GLU A 169 -3.61 -24.26 23.65
C GLU A 169 -3.77 -22.75 23.88
N ASN A 170 -4.62 -22.10 23.07
CA ASN A 170 -5.90 -21.57 23.55
C ASN A 170 -6.73 -20.94 22.42
N ASP A 171 -8.03 -21.19 22.53
CA ASP A 171 -9.15 -20.44 21.96
C ASP A 171 -9.46 -20.63 20.47
N LYS A 172 -10.73 -20.98 20.25
CA LYS A 172 -11.41 -21.04 18.95
C LYS A 172 -10.98 -19.82 18.14
N GLU A 173 -10.12 -20.00 17.13
CA GLU A 173 -9.89 -18.98 16.11
C GLU A 173 -11.28 -18.52 15.69
N ASP A 174 -11.59 -17.25 15.96
CA ASP A 174 -12.87 -16.68 15.57
C ASP A 174 -12.94 -16.88 14.06
N GLN A 175 -13.76 -17.83 13.61
CA GLN A 175 -13.83 -18.20 12.21
C GLN A 175 -14.23 -17.00 11.34
N ASN A 176 -14.73 -15.93 11.97
CA ASN A 176 -15.16 -14.69 11.35
C ASN A 176 -14.16 -13.54 11.52
N ALA A 177 -12.99 -13.74 12.13
CA ALA A 177 -11.94 -12.72 12.17
C ALA A 177 -11.43 -12.42 10.74
N LEU A 178 -11.39 -11.13 10.40
CA LEU A 178 -10.95 -10.62 9.09
C LEU A 178 -9.88 -9.54 9.31
N PRO A 179 -8.66 -9.89 9.77
CA PRO A 179 -7.62 -8.92 10.13
C PRO A 179 -7.25 -7.98 8.98
N ARG A 180 -7.22 -8.47 7.73
CA ARG A 180 -6.93 -7.60 6.58
C ARG A 180 -8.00 -6.53 6.39
N LEU A 181 -9.26 -6.88 6.64
CA LEU A 181 -10.38 -5.94 6.54
C LEU A 181 -10.32 -4.88 7.63
N GLU A 182 -10.00 -5.28 8.86
CA GLU A 182 -9.81 -4.35 9.99
C GLU A 182 -8.69 -3.35 9.68
N MET A 183 -7.57 -3.85 9.15
CA MET A 183 -6.49 -3.00 8.65
C MET A 183 -6.97 -2.08 7.51
N ALA A 184 -7.73 -2.59 6.54
CA ALA A 184 -8.25 -1.75 5.47
C ALA A 184 -9.09 -0.58 6.01
N ILE A 185 -9.84 -0.79 7.10
CA ILE A 185 -10.60 0.27 7.79
C ILE A 185 -9.65 1.25 8.48
N GLU A 186 -8.66 0.78 9.23
CA GLU A 186 -7.66 1.61 9.92
C GLU A 186 -6.90 2.52 8.93
N TYR A 187 -6.50 1.96 7.79
CA TYR A 187 -5.78 2.65 6.72
C TYR A 187 -6.73 3.45 5.78
N GLN A 188 -8.03 3.52 6.11
CA GLN A 188 -9.05 4.27 5.37
C GLN A 188 -9.16 3.87 3.88
N GLN A 189 -9.09 2.57 3.59
CA GLN A 189 -9.17 1.98 2.25
C GLN A 189 -10.61 1.78 1.81
N LYS A 190 -11.32 2.90 1.60
CA LYS A 190 -12.77 2.88 1.32
C LYS A 190 -13.15 2.05 0.08
N GLN A 191 -12.36 2.11 -0.99
CA GLN A 191 -12.63 1.38 -2.24
C GLN A 191 -12.47 -0.14 -2.05
N PHE A 192 -11.44 -0.56 -1.32
CA PHE A 192 -11.21 -1.96 -0.98
C PHE A 192 -12.34 -2.53 -0.12
N VAL A 193 -12.74 -1.79 0.93
CA VAL A 193 -13.83 -2.22 1.84
C VAL A 193 -15.17 -2.26 1.09
N ALA A 194 -15.47 -1.25 0.26
CA ALA A 194 -16.71 -1.16 -0.49
C ALA A 194 -16.74 -2.08 -1.74
N HIS A 195 -15.66 -2.83 -2.01
CA HIS A 195 -15.57 -3.68 -3.19
C HIS A 195 -16.68 -4.74 -3.20
N PRO A 196 -17.32 -5.04 -4.35
CA PRO A 196 -18.40 -6.03 -4.42
C PRO A 196 -18.03 -7.40 -3.85
N HIS A 197 -16.80 -7.87 -4.09
CA HIS A 197 -16.32 -9.15 -3.53
C HIS A 197 -16.24 -9.12 -1.99
N CYS A 198 -15.71 -8.04 -1.42
CA CYS A 198 -15.63 -7.84 0.02
C CYS A 198 -17.04 -7.76 0.63
N GLN A 199 -17.91 -6.95 0.06
CA GLN A 199 -19.28 -6.76 0.53
C GLN A 199 -20.13 -8.04 0.40
N HIS A 200 -19.92 -8.83 -0.65
CA HIS A 200 -20.57 -10.12 -0.82
C HIS A 200 -20.16 -11.12 0.27
N HIS A 201 -18.86 -11.19 0.58
CA HIS A 201 -18.35 -12.05 1.66
C HIS A 201 -18.91 -11.62 3.02
N LEU A 202 -18.84 -10.31 3.32
CA LEU A 202 -19.40 -9.74 4.55
C LEU A 202 -20.89 -9.98 4.70
N SER A 203 -21.67 -9.83 3.63
CA SER A 203 -23.10 -10.13 3.64
C SER A 203 -23.36 -11.60 3.98
N THR A 204 -22.50 -12.51 3.52
CA THR A 204 -22.65 -13.94 3.77
C THR A 204 -22.36 -14.28 5.23
N LEU A 205 -21.36 -13.63 5.84
CA LEU A 205 -21.10 -13.74 7.28
C LEU A 205 -22.21 -13.10 8.12
N TRP A 206 -22.70 -11.92 7.72
CA TRP A 206 -23.75 -11.19 8.45
C TRP A 206 -25.08 -11.94 8.51
N TYR A 207 -25.49 -12.56 7.40
CA TYR A 207 -26.74 -13.32 7.32
C TYR A 207 -26.56 -14.82 7.59
N GLN A 208 -25.42 -15.24 8.15
CA GLN A 208 -25.19 -16.63 8.50
C GLN A 208 -26.27 -17.11 9.49
N GLY A 209 -26.96 -18.20 9.14
CA GLY A 209 -28.10 -18.72 9.92
C GLY A 209 -29.46 -18.05 9.64
N LEU A 210 -29.52 -17.00 8.81
CA LEU A 210 -30.73 -16.24 8.50
C LEU A 210 -30.94 -16.04 6.97
N PRO A 211 -31.03 -17.12 6.18
CA PRO A 211 -31.01 -17.04 4.71
C PRO A 211 -32.20 -16.27 4.11
N LYS A 212 -33.36 -16.26 4.78
CA LYS A 212 -34.58 -15.62 4.29
C LYS A 212 -34.55 -14.09 4.43
N ILE A 213 -33.77 -13.54 5.37
CA ILE A 213 -33.72 -12.08 5.62
C ILE A 213 -33.05 -11.35 4.45
N ARG A 214 -32.05 -11.99 3.82
CA ARG A 214 -31.35 -11.44 2.65
C ARG A 214 -32.27 -11.22 1.44
N LEU A 215 -33.43 -11.89 1.38
CA LEU A 215 -34.38 -11.84 0.27
C LEU A 215 -35.59 -10.93 0.53
N ILE A 216 -35.68 -10.29 1.71
CA ILE A 216 -36.80 -9.40 2.03
C ILE A 216 -36.68 -8.12 1.20
N THR A 217 -37.63 -7.89 0.31
CA THR A 217 -37.75 -6.65 -0.47
C THR A 217 -38.49 -5.57 0.32
N HIS A 218 -38.27 -4.29 -0.04
CA HIS A 218 -38.89 -3.14 0.62
C HIS A 218 -40.42 -3.33 0.77
N GLY A 219 -40.90 -3.39 2.02
CA GLY A 219 -42.31 -3.60 2.36
C GLY A 219 -42.64 -4.98 2.96
N GLY A 220 -41.69 -5.92 2.99
CA GLY A 220 -41.85 -7.16 3.73
C GLY A 220 -41.65 -6.93 5.23
N GLU A 221 -42.63 -7.29 6.05
CA GLU A 221 -42.50 -7.24 7.51
C GLU A 221 -41.31 -8.12 7.96
N CYS A 222 -40.42 -7.55 8.76
CA CYS A 222 -39.36 -8.32 9.42
C CYS A 222 -39.97 -9.11 10.59
N VAL A 223 -40.79 -10.13 10.28
CA VAL A 223 -41.44 -10.97 11.29
C VAL A 223 -40.48 -12.08 11.72
N TYR A 224 -39.34 -11.71 12.28
CA TYR A 224 -38.50 -12.66 13.00
C TYR A 224 -38.71 -12.43 14.51
N LYS A 225 -39.54 -13.30 15.11
CA LYS A 225 -39.47 -13.54 16.55
C LYS A 225 -38.11 -14.20 16.81
N VAL A 226 -37.21 -13.48 17.46
CA VAL A 226 -36.00 -14.07 18.04
C VAL A 226 -36.47 -15.18 18.96
N CYS A 227 -36.16 -16.44 18.63
CA CYS A 227 -36.53 -17.58 19.44
C CYS A 227 -35.72 -17.51 20.73
N SER A 228 -36.36 -17.11 21.84
CA SER A 228 -35.77 -16.95 23.16
C SER A 228 -35.52 -18.29 23.88
N SER A 229 -35.20 -19.37 23.15
CA SER A 229 -34.99 -20.71 23.72
C SER A 229 -33.66 -21.37 23.34
N CYS A 230 -32.70 -20.60 22.83
CA CYS A 230 -31.29 -21.02 22.79
C CYS A 230 -30.45 -20.12 23.70
N THR A 231 -30.54 -20.38 25.01
CA THR A 231 -29.54 -20.02 26.04
C THR A 231 -28.89 -21.30 26.52
#